data_AF-A0A5P2BI34-F1
#
_entry.id   AF-A0A5P2BI34-F1
#
_cell.length_a   1.000
_cell.length_b   1.000
_cell.length_c   1.000
_cell.angle_alpha   90.00
_cell.angle_beta   90.00
_cell.angle_gamma   90.00
#
_symmetry.space_group_name_H-M   'P 1'
#
loop_
_entity.id
_entity.type
_entity.pdbx_description
1 polymer ?
#
loop_
_entity_poly.entity_id
_entity_poly.type
_entity_poly.pdbx_seq_one_letter_code
_entity_poly.pdbx_strand_id
1 'polypeptide(L)'
;MFLTISTTGTAERPATDLGFLLHKHPDNRHTRSVSYGTAHVLFPEATDERCTAALLLEVDPVALVRRGKGKAKGRGGAPDAALAQYVNDRPYAASSLLAVALGAVFSSAMRGVCAARPQRVAEPLPLRVEVPALPARGGAELVRALFEPLGWAVTATPVPLDVRFPEWGDSRYVHLVLEAPDATLTLGEALRHLYVLLPVLDDAKHYWVSPDEVDKLLRAGEGWLAGHPEQDVITSRYLSRRRSLTRDARERLELVRLADADDTDVDDIDNAVDEDTDTEEKPVPLAVRRREAILAELADAGAGRVLDLGCGQGQLVQALLKDVRYTEIVGVDVSMRALTVASRRLGLDRMGERQAGRVQLMQGSLAYTDKRLKGYDAAVLSEVVEHLDEARLPALEYAVFGSARPRTVLVTTPNVEYNVRWESLPAGHARHGDHRFEWTRAQFAEWARRVGERHGYDIRFVPVGDDDPEVGPPTQMAVFTQETKAAGAGRAAEAAKKDQVA
;
A
#
# COMPACT_ATOMS: atom_id res chain seq x y z
N MET A 1 12.11 22.71 4.70
CA MET A 1 13.38 21.95 4.94
C MET A 1 14.11 21.67 3.64
N PHE A 2 15.40 21.35 3.65
CA PHE A 2 16.14 21.01 2.42
C PHE A 2 17.24 19.96 2.64
N LEU A 3 17.75 19.43 1.53
CA LEU A 3 19.05 18.77 1.45
C LEU A 3 19.81 19.30 0.25
N THR A 4 21.14 19.17 0.27
CA THR A 4 21.99 19.46 -0.89
C THR A 4 22.76 18.23 -1.32
N ILE A 5 22.99 18.11 -2.63
CA ILE A 5 23.82 17.09 -3.26
C ILE A 5 24.87 17.83 -4.08
N SER A 6 26.14 17.65 -3.73
CA SER A 6 27.28 18.26 -4.39
C SER A 6 28.14 17.20 -5.04
N THR A 7 28.78 17.56 -6.16
CA THR A 7 29.87 16.79 -6.77
C THR A 7 30.96 17.75 -7.23
N THR A 8 32.17 17.22 -7.36
CA THR A 8 33.27 17.89 -8.05
C THR A 8 33.49 17.29 -9.43
N GLY A 9 34.11 18.05 -10.34
CA GLY A 9 34.33 17.68 -11.73
C GLY A 9 35.80 17.69 -12.13
N THR A 10 36.09 17.09 -13.28
CA THR A 10 37.37 17.19 -14.00
C THR A 10 37.13 17.79 -15.38
N ALA A 11 38.19 18.08 -16.13
CA ALA A 11 38.09 18.63 -17.48
C ALA A 11 37.26 17.73 -18.43
N GLU A 12 37.36 16.41 -18.29
CA GLU A 12 36.60 15.45 -19.09
C GLU A 12 35.19 15.18 -18.54
N ARG A 13 34.95 15.51 -17.28
CA ARG A 13 33.75 15.16 -16.51
C ARG A 13 33.32 16.36 -15.66
N PRO A 14 32.79 17.42 -16.27
CA PRO A 14 32.46 18.65 -15.56
C PRO A 14 31.39 18.38 -14.51
N ALA A 15 31.47 19.05 -13.36
CA ALA A 15 30.53 18.87 -12.26
C ALA A 15 29.09 19.24 -12.67
N THR A 16 28.94 20.14 -13.65
CA THR A 16 27.65 20.52 -14.25
C THR A 16 26.90 19.34 -14.87
N ASP A 17 27.55 18.21 -15.15
CA ASP A 17 26.90 16.95 -15.54
C ASP A 17 25.83 16.49 -14.52
N LEU A 18 25.97 16.88 -13.24
CA LEU A 18 24.97 16.64 -12.21
C LEU A 18 23.57 17.12 -12.62
N GLY A 19 23.48 18.24 -13.36
CA GLY A 19 22.21 18.75 -13.88
C GLY A 19 21.54 17.80 -14.88
N PHE A 20 22.32 17.18 -15.78
CA PHE A 20 21.81 16.17 -16.72
C PHE A 20 21.38 14.90 -15.98
N LEU A 21 22.19 14.43 -15.02
CA LEU A 21 21.89 13.23 -14.25
C LEU A 21 20.64 13.38 -13.38
N LEU A 22 20.40 14.58 -12.82
CA LEU A 22 19.19 14.90 -12.06
C LEU A 22 17.98 15.28 -12.95
N HIS A 23 18.18 15.43 -14.27
CA HIS A 23 17.19 15.97 -15.21
C HIS A 23 16.70 17.35 -14.78
N LYS A 24 17.61 18.21 -14.35
CA LYS A 24 17.35 19.59 -13.92
C LYS A 24 18.46 20.48 -14.44
N HIS A 25 18.12 21.35 -15.40
CA HIS A 25 19.07 22.32 -15.91
C HIS A 25 19.47 23.31 -14.79
N PRO A 26 20.77 23.57 -14.56
CA PRO A 26 21.24 24.43 -13.46
C PRO A 26 20.70 25.85 -13.48
N ASP A 27 20.61 26.47 -14.66
CA ASP A 27 20.10 27.86 -14.82
C ASP A 27 18.59 28.02 -14.57
N ASN A 28 17.86 26.91 -14.40
CA ASN A 28 16.42 26.93 -14.23
C ASN A 28 16.04 26.62 -12.79
N ARG A 29 15.07 27.37 -12.26
CA ARG A 29 14.34 26.98 -11.05
C ARG A 29 13.28 25.94 -11.41
N HIS A 30 13.36 24.76 -10.80
CA HIS A 30 12.38 23.71 -11.02
C HIS A 30 11.44 23.62 -9.83
N THR A 31 10.15 23.51 -10.10
CA THR A 31 9.12 23.42 -9.06
C THR A 31 8.19 22.26 -9.36
N ARG A 32 7.83 21.49 -8.33
CA ARG A 32 6.90 20.36 -8.43
C ARG A 32 5.95 20.35 -7.23
N SER A 33 4.66 20.31 -7.50
CA SER A 33 3.66 20.11 -6.43
C SER A 33 3.75 18.68 -5.88
N VAL A 34 3.77 18.56 -4.55
CA VAL A 34 3.74 17.28 -3.82
C VAL A 34 2.57 17.28 -2.84
N SER A 35 2.25 16.11 -2.28
CA SER A 35 1.01 15.94 -1.52
C SER A 35 0.88 16.82 -0.26
N TYR A 36 1.95 17.40 0.25
CA TYR A 36 1.97 18.19 1.49
C TYR A 36 2.69 19.54 1.29
N GLY A 37 2.89 19.99 0.06
CA GLY A 37 3.56 21.25 -0.23
C GLY A 37 4.16 21.32 -1.63
N THR A 38 5.24 22.07 -1.76
CA THR A 38 5.92 22.33 -3.02
C THR A 38 7.41 21.99 -2.89
N ALA A 39 7.90 21.17 -3.80
CA ALA A 39 9.32 20.84 -3.89
C ALA A 39 9.98 21.73 -4.95
N HIS A 40 11.12 22.33 -4.60
CA HIS A 40 11.93 23.17 -5.45
C HIS A 40 13.31 22.54 -5.65
N VAL A 41 13.81 22.57 -6.87
CA VAL A 41 15.22 22.30 -7.17
C VAL A 41 15.85 23.56 -7.72
N LEU A 42 16.98 23.91 -7.10
CA LEU A 42 17.83 25.04 -7.45
C LEU A 42 19.28 24.60 -7.37
N PHE A 43 20.14 25.29 -8.12
CA PHE A 43 21.58 25.05 -8.14
C PHE A 43 22.28 26.28 -7.58
N PRO A 44 22.54 26.33 -6.25
CA PRO A 44 23.27 27.46 -5.66
C PRO A 44 24.69 27.62 -6.21
N GLU A 45 25.26 26.56 -6.80
CA GLU A 45 26.58 26.55 -7.41
C GLU A 45 26.56 25.58 -8.60
N ALA A 46 27.04 26.02 -9.75
CA ALA A 46 27.11 25.22 -10.97
C ALA A 46 28.28 25.70 -11.84
N THR A 47 29.50 25.28 -11.48
CA THR A 47 30.71 25.45 -12.27
C THR A 47 31.22 24.08 -12.74
N ASP A 48 32.20 24.07 -13.64
CA ASP A 48 32.78 22.81 -14.12
C ASP A 48 33.57 22.08 -13.02
N GLU A 49 34.10 22.81 -12.04
CA GLU A 49 34.83 22.26 -10.89
C GLU A 49 33.90 21.74 -9.80
N ARG A 50 32.77 22.44 -9.55
CA ARG A 50 31.83 22.09 -8.48
C ARG A 50 30.40 22.44 -8.85
N CYS A 51 29.50 21.49 -8.59
CA CYS A 51 28.08 21.66 -8.81
C CYS A 51 27.31 21.17 -7.60
N THR A 52 26.39 21.99 -7.10
CA THR A 52 25.55 21.69 -5.95
C THR A 52 24.10 21.87 -6.34
N ALA A 53 23.31 20.79 -6.22
CA ALA A 53 21.86 20.82 -6.33
C ALA A 53 21.24 20.88 -4.93
N ALA A 54 20.27 21.76 -4.71
CA ALA A 54 19.50 21.85 -3.48
C ALA A 54 18.04 21.43 -3.74
N LEU A 55 17.55 20.45 -2.99
CA LEU A 55 16.14 20.09 -2.95
C LEU A 55 15.51 20.73 -1.71
N LEU A 56 14.74 21.79 -1.93
CA LEU A 56 14.00 22.51 -0.90
C LEU A 56 12.54 22.06 -0.93
N LEU A 57 12.03 21.58 0.19
CA LEU A 57 10.62 21.28 0.37
C LEU A 57 9.97 22.35 1.27
N GLU A 58 9.06 23.09 0.66
CA GLU A 58 8.16 24.02 1.32
C GLU A 58 6.87 23.26 1.69
N VAL A 59 6.70 22.97 2.98
CA VAL A 59 5.49 22.28 3.48
C VAL A 59 4.41 23.31 3.77
N ASP A 60 3.17 23.05 3.36
CA ASP A 60 2.01 23.84 3.79
C ASP A 60 1.48 23.26 5.11
N PRO A 61 1.75 23.91 6.27
CA PRO A 61 1.35 23.39 7.57
C PRO A 61 -0.19 23.35 7.72
N VAL A 62 -0.91 24.27 7.07
CA VAL A 62 -2.38 24.34 7.14
C VAL A 62 -3.01 23.20 6.33
N ALA A 63 -2.51 22.92 5.13
CA ALA A 63 -2.94 21.77 4.34
C ALA A 63 -2.61 20.45 5.04
N LEU A 64 -1.46 20.35 5.71
CA LEU A 64 -1.06 19.18 6.48
C LEU A 64 -2.05 18.89 7.62
N VAL A 65 -2.48 19.91 8.36
CA VAL A 65 -3.48 19.78 9.44
C VAL A 65 -4.88 19.50 8.92
N ARG A 66 -5.33 20.20 7.88
CA ARG A 66 -6.67 20.02 7.29
C ARG A 66 -6.89 18.61 6.76
N ARG A 67 -5.86 17.99 6.19
CA ARG A 67 -5.91 16.58 5.75
C ARG A 67 -5.85 15.58 6.92
N GLY A 68 -5.27 15.95 8.06
CA GLY A 68 -5.30 15.17 9.31
C GLY A 68 -6.66 15.20 10.04
N LYS A 69 -7.44 16.29 9.92
CA LYS A 69 -8.74 16.46 10.59
C LYS A 69 -9.86 15.53 10.12
N GLY A 70 -9.68 14.80 9.02
CA GLY A 70 -10.63 13.77 8.59
C GLY A 70 -10.67 12.52 9.48
N LYS A 71 -9.77 12.38 10.48
CA LYS A 71 -9.58 11.15 11.25
C LYS A 71 -9.57 11.27 12.78
N ALA A 72 -9.82 12.44 13.35
CA ALA A 72 -9.90 12.59 14.81
C ALA A 72 -11.18 13.32 15.22
N LYS A 73 -12.30 12.60 15.17
CA LYS A 73 -13.49 12.95 15.96
C LYS A 73 -13.64 11.87 17.04
N GLY A 74 -13.03 12.10 18.20
CA GLY A 74 -13.17 11.21 19.35
C GLY A 74 -12.20 11.48 20.49
N ARG A 75 -12.72 12.15 21.54
CA ARG A 75 -12.26 12.19 22.95
C ARG A 75 -10.96 12.92 23.29
N GLY A 76 -11.13 14.14 23.82
CA GLY A 76 -10.53 14.56 25.10
C GLY A 76 -9.00 14.64 25.21
N GLY A 77 -8.30 15.13 24.20
CA GLY A 77 -6.89 15.52 24.35
C GLY A 77 -6.75 16.90 24.98
N ALA A 78 -5.84 17.05 25.94
CA ALA A 78 -5.47 18.34 26.56
C ALA A 78 -5.19 19.43 25.50
N PRO A 79 -5.40 20.73 25.80
CA PRO A 79 -5.21 21.84 24.86
C PRO A 79 -3.86 21.82 24.12
N ASP A 80 -2.80 21.30 24.73
CA ASP A 80 -1.46 21.14 24.11
C ASP A 80 -1.44 20.20 22.89
N ALA A 81 -2.29 19.17 22.85
CA ALA A 81 -2.37 18.24 21.73
C ALA A 81 -3.00 18.87 20.47
N ALA A 82 -3.82 19.92 20.65
CA ALA A 82 -4.36 20.71 19.55
C ALA A 82 -3.33 21.73 19.04
N LEU A 83 -2.52 22.33 19.93
CA LEU A 83 -1.46 23.29 19.56
C LEU A 83 -0.33 22.61 18.78
N ALA A 84 0.07 21.40 19.19
CA ALA A 84 1.11 20.60 18.52
C ALA A 84 0.78 20.23 17.05
N GLN A 85 -0.49 20.33 16.64
CA GLN A 85 -0.88 20.15 15.23
C GLN A 85 -0.53 21.38 14.38
N TYR A 86 -0.59 22.58 14.96
CA TYR A 86 -0.32 23.84 14.27
C TYR A 86 1.13 24.32 14.43
N VAL A 87 1.75 24.04 15.57
CA VAL A 87 3.16 24.33 15.85
C VAL A 87 3.89 23.00 16.01
N ASN A 88 4.58 22.59 14.96
CA ASN A 88 5.46 21.42 14.97
C ASN A 88 6.63 21.60 14.03
N ASP A 89 7.62 20.74 14.20
CA ASP A 89 8.86 20.72 13.44
C ASP A 89 8.74 20.19 12.01
N ARG A 90 7.59 19.66 11.58
CA ARG A 90 7.44 18.96 10.29
C ARG A 90 7.79 19.81 9.06
N PRO A 91 7.52 21.12 9.01
CA PRO A 91 7.95 21.96 7.89
C PRO A 91 9.47 22.17 7.81
N TYR A 92 10.19 21.92 8.90
CA TYR A 92 11.58 22.31 9.10
C TYR A 92 12.54 21.12 9.17
N ALA A 93 12.05 19.95 9.61
CA ALA A 93 12.81 18.72 9.71
C ALA A 93 12.82 17.93 8.39
N ALA A 94 14.00 17.44 7.98
CA ALA A 94 14.21 16.55 6.84
C ALA A 94 13.67 15.13 7.10
N SER A 95 12.35 15.04 7.26
CA SER A 95 11.59 13.84 7.60
C SER A 95 11.28 12.96 6.39
N SER A 96 10.44 11.94 6.59
CA SER A 96 9.84 11.11 5.52
C SER A 96 9.17 11.91 4.40
N LEU A 97 8.76 13.16 4.65
CA LEU A 97 8.25 14.08 3.64
C LEU A 97 9.32 14.49 2.61
N LEU A 98 10.59 14.61 3.03
CA LEU A 98 11.68 14.93 2.11
C LEU A 98 12.00 13.74 1.19
N ALA A 99 11.92 12.51 1.72
CA ALA A 99 12.08 11.28 0.93
C ALA A 99 11.01 11.14 -0.16
N VAL A 100 9.75 11.46 0.15
CA VAL A 100 8.69 11.45 -0.87
C VAL A 100 8.91 12.57 -1.91
N ALA A 101 9.48 13.72 -1.54
CA ALA A 101 9.88 14.76 -2.50
C ALA A 101 11.05 14.30 -3.39
N LEU A 102 12.07 13.62 -2.84
CA LEU A 102 13.15 12.99 -3.61
C LEU A 102 12.58 12.05 -4.67
N GLY A 103 11.71 11.11 -4.27
CA GLY A 103 11.09 10.16 -5.18
C GLY A 103 10.22 10.83 -6.24
N ALA A 104 9.55 11.95 -5.92
CA ALA A 104 8.79 12.71 -6.91
C ALA A 104 9.71 13.43 -7.90
N VAL A 105 10.74 14.11 -7.44
CA VAL A 105 11.53 15.05 -8.24
C VAL A 105 12.65 14.37 -9.04
N PHE A 106 13.26 13.33 -8.48
CA PHE A 106 14.44 12.65 -9.01
C PHE A 106 14.19 11.18 -9.40
N SER A 107 12.94 10.80 -9.66
CA SER A 107 12.59 9.41 -10.01
C SER A 107 13.40 8.81 -11.18
N SER A 108 13.73 9.60 -12.21
CA SER A 108 14.53 9.12 -13.35
C SER A 108 15.99 8.89 -12.97
N ALA A 109 16.56 9.78 -12.15
CA ALA A 109 17.94 9.64 -11.64
C ALA A 109 18.07 8.42 -10.73
N MET A 110 17.09 8.18 -9.84
CA MET A 110 17.05 6.98 -8.98
C MET A 110 17.00 5.67 -9.77
N ARG A 111 16.36 5.67 -10.95
CA ARG A 111 16.30 4.50 -11.85
C ARG A 111 17.55 4.35 -12.72
N GLY A 112 18.52 5.25 -12.61
CA GLY A 112 19.67 5.25 -13.51
C GLY A 112 19.28 5.45 -14.97
N VAL A 113 18.43 6.44 -15.27
CA VAL A 113 18.06 6.75 -16.65
C VAL A 113 18.52 8.17 -16.98
N CYS A 114 19.37 8.35 -17.99
CA CYS A 114 19.73 9.66 -18.54
C CYS A 114 20.01 9.57 -20.05
N ALA A 115 19.11 10.12 -20.89
CA ALA A 115 19.27 10.09 -22.34
C ALA A 115 20.39 11.04 -22.83
N ALA A 116 20.61 12.15 -22.14
CA ALA A 116 21.61 13.15 -22.54
C ALA A 116 23.06 12.71 -22.24
N ARG A 117 23.24 11.87 -21.21
CA ARG A 117 24.53 11.38 -20.72
C ARG A 117 24.40 9.92 -20.22
N PRO A 118 24.11 8.95 -21.09
CA PRO A 118 23.82 7.58 -20.66
C PRO A 118 25.03 6.91 -19.99
N GLN A 119 26.24 7.15 -20.51
CA GLN A 119 27.48 6.58 -19.97
C GLN A 119 27.76 7.03 -18.52
N ARG A 120 27.43 8.29 -18.20
CA ARG A 120 27.70 8.90 -16.89
C ARG A 120 26.82 8.38 -15.77
N VAL A 121 25.76 7.64 -16.08
CA VAL A 121 24.81 7.12 -15.08
C VAL A 121 25.42 6.01 -14.24
N ALA A 122 26.15 5.09 -14.90
CA ALA A 122 26.79 3.94 -14.25
C ALA A 122 28.16 4.31 -13.64
N GLU A 123 28.65 5.52 -13.91
CA GLU A 123 29.91 5.99 -13.36
C GLU A 123 29.72 6.51 -11.93
N PRO A 124 30.53 6.03 -10.98
CA PRO A 124 30.57 6.61 -9.64
C PRO A 124 31.01 8.08 -9.64
N LEU A 125 30.51 8.84 -8.67
CA LEU A 125 30.80 10.26 -8.50
C LEU A 125 31.36 10.57 -7.11
N PRO A 126 32.26 11.56 -6.98
CA PRO A 126 32.63 12.10 -5.68
C PRO A 126 31.45 12.89 -5.11
N LEU A 127 30.63 12.26 -4.27
CA LEU A 127 29.38 12.83 -3.79
C LEU A 127 29.52 13.38 -2.37
N ARG A 128 28.91 14.54 -2.14
CA ARG A 128 28.67 15.07 -0.80
C ARG A 128 27.19 15.41 -0.64
N VAL A 129 26.54 14.83 0.36
CA VAL A 129 25.15 15.13 0.72
C VAL A 129 25.12 15.81 2.07
N GLU A 130 24.34 16.87 2.20
CA GLU A 130 24.15 17.58 3.46
C GLU A 130 22.66 17.75 3.79
N VAL A 131 22.32 17.41 5.03
CA VAL A 131 20.97 17.52 5.59
C VAL A 131 21.06 18.27 6.93
N PRO A 132 20.75 19.59 6.95
CA PRO A 132 20.94 20.44 8.14
C PRO A 132 20.18 20.01 9.39
N ALA A 133 18.96 19.46 9.22
CA ALA A 133 18.08 19.13 10.33
C ALA A 133 17.39 17.78 10.09
N LEU A 134 18.12 16.69 10.32
CA LEU A 134 17.63 15.32 10.16
C LEU A 134 17.11 14.79 11.51
N PRO A 135 15.82 14.42 11.65
CA PRO A 135 15.39 13.68 12.82
C PRO A 135 16.11 12.32 12.86
N ALA A 136 16.83 12.07 13.95
CA ALA A 136 17.61 10.85 14.14
C ALA A 136 17.13 10.13 15.40
N ARG A 137 15.96 9.48 15.30
CA ARG A 137 15.45 8.66 16.41
C ARG A 137 16.33 7.41 16.55
N GLY A 138 17.24 7.41 17.50
CA GLY A 138 18.33 6.42 17.59
C GLY A 138 19.73 7.05 17.63
N GLY A 139 19.81 8.39 17.51
CA GLY A 139 21.04 9.15 17.68
C GLY A 139 22.00 9.03 16.49
N ALA A 140 23.16 9.67 16.63
CA ALA A 140 24.22 9.67 15.62
C ALA A 140 24.76 8.26 15.32
N GLU A 141 24.79 7.36 16.31
CA GLU A 141 25.26 5.99 16.11
C GLU A 141 24.41 5.21 15.11
N LEU A 142 23.08 5.34 15.18
CA LEU A 142 22.20 4.71 14.18
C LEU A 142 22.43 5.31 12.79
N VAL A 143 22.69 6.62 12.69
CA VAL A 143 22.99 7.25 11.39
C VAL A 143 24.25 6.64 10.79
N ARG A 144 25.32 6.46 11.58
CA ARG A 144 26.56 5.79 11.13
C ARG A 144 26.30 4.34 10.71
N ALA A 145 25.62 3.56 11.55
CA ALA A 145 25.29 2.17 11.27
C ALA A 145 24.46 1.96 10.00
N LEU A 146 23.67 2.96 9.58
CA LEU A 146 22.85 2.90 8.37
C LEU A 146 23.58 3.35 7.10
N PHE A 147 24.58 4.23 7.18
CA PHE A 147 25.22 4.82 6.00
C PHE A 147 26.66 4.37 5.78
N GLU A 148 27.44 4.08 6.84
CA GLU A 148 28.83 3.64 6.69
C GLU A 148 28.97 2.31 5.92
N PRO A 149 28.12 1.28 6.15
CA PRO A 149 28.18 0.03 5.36
C PRO A 149 27.91 0.22 3.87
N LEU A 150 27.32 1.35 3.48
CA LEU A 150 27.02 1.72 2.11
C LEU A 150 28.13 2.53 1.44
N GLY A 151 29.30 2.65 2.08
CA GLY A 151 30.46 3.34 1.53
C GLY A 151 30.45 4.86 1.76
N TRP A 152 29.64 5.37 2.69
CA TRP A 152 29.68 6.77 3.09
C TRP A 152 30.62 7.01 4.27
N ALA A 153 31.42 8.06 4.20
CA ALA A 153 31.96 8.71 5.39
C ALA A 153 30.85 9.57 6.02
N VAL A 154 30.53 9.33 7.29
CA VAL A 154 29.37 9.91 7.97
C VAL A 154 29.79 10.87 9.06
N THR A 155 29.37 12.13 8.95
CA THR A 155 29.39 13.09 10.06
C THR A 155 27.96 13.40 10.49
N ALA A 156 27.62 13.03 11.72
CA ALA A 156 26.31 13.29 12.32
C ALA A 156 26.49 14.07 13.63
N THR A 157 26.36 15.39 13.55
CA THR A 157 26.56 16.29 14.70
C THR A 157 25.21 16.62 15.33
N PRO A 158 25.00 16.34 16.63
CA PRO A 158 23.78 16.72 17.32
C PRO A 158 23.51 18.24 17.23
N VAL A 159 22.26 18.61 16.99
CA VAL A 159 21.84 20.02 16.97
C VAL A 159 21.33 20.40 18.36
N PRO A 160 21.87 21.43 19.03
CA PRO A 160 21.40 21.85 20.36
C PRO A 160 19.93 22.31 20.32
N LEU A 161 19.17 22.10 21.40
CA LEU A 161 17.78 22.55 21.49
C LEU A 161 17.64 24.07 21.41
N ASP A 162 18.47 24.80 22.16
CA ASP A 162 18.61 26.25 22.07
C ASP A 162 20.05 26.62 22.45
N VAL A 163 20.74 27.34 21.57
CA VAL A 163 22.13 27.78 21.80
C VAL A 163 22.28 28.75 22.98
N ARG A 164 21.19 29.40 23.41
CA ARG A 164 21.17 30.30 24.57
C ARG A 164 20.90 29.58 25.89
N PHE A 165 20.41 28.35 25.84
CA PHE A 165 20.13 27.50 27.01
C PHE A 165 20.81 26.13 26.86
N PRO A 166 22.16 26.06 26.90
CA PRO A 166 22.90 24.81 26.69
C PRO A 166 22.52 23.69 27.66
N GLU A 167 22.02 24.03 28.85
CA GLU A 167 21.54 23.10 29.87
C GLU A 167 20.33 22.27 29.43
N TRP A 168 19.61 22.68 28.38
CA TRP A 168 18.54 21.88 27.79
C TRP A 168 19.07 20.70 26.98
N GLY A 169 20.35 20.72 26.62
CA GLY A 169 21.02 19.66 25.89
C GLY A 169 20.68 19.63 24.39
N ASP A 170 21.01 18.49 23.78
CA ASP A 170 20.82 18.28 22.36
C ASP A 170 19.37 17.96 22.00
N SER A 171 18.97 18.43 20.82
CA SER A 171 17.70 18.05 20.22
C SER A 171 17.77 16.64 19.65
N ARG A 172 16.62 16.12 19.20
CA ARG A 172 16.54 14.85 18.46
C ARG A 172 17.06 14.94 17.02
N TYR A 173 17.55 16.10 16.60
CA TYR A 173 18.03 16.36 15.25
C TYR A 173 19.53 16.30 15.19
N VAL A 174 20.04 15.82 14.05
CA VAL A 174 21.45 15.92 13.71
C VAL A 174 21.61 16.75 12.43
N HIS A 175 22.73 17.46 12.35
CA HIS A 175 23.29 17.92 11.10
C HIS A 175 24.04 16.75 10.49
N LEU A 176 23.55 16.24 9.35
CA LEU A 176 24.14 15.13 8.64
C LEU A 176 24.95 15.63 7.44
N VAL A 177 26.19 15.15 7.35
CA VAL A 177 27.03 15.23 6.15
C VAL A 177 27.45 13.81 5.78
N LEU A 178 27.18 13.42 4.53
CA LEU A 178 27.60 12.16 3.94
C LEU A 178 28.59 12.46 2.82
N GLU A 179 29.74 11.81 2.82
CA GLU A 179 30.79 12.00 1.82
C GLU A 179 31.23 10.67 1.23
N ALA A 180 31.29 10.58 -0.09
CA ALA A 180 31.87 9.47 -0.84
C ALA A 180 32.99 10.03 -1.74
N PRO A 181 34.11 10.50 -1.16
CA PRO A 181 35.13 11.26 -1.88
C PRO A 181 35.88 10.41 -2.91
N ASP A 182 36.00 9.11 -2.67
CA ASP A 182 36.70 8.15 -3.55
C ASP A 182 35.86 7.71 -4.75
N ALA A 183 34.71 8.36 -4.98
CA ALA A 183 33.76 8.02 -6.04
C ALA A 183 33.42 6.52 -6.03
N THR A 184 32.83 6.06 -4.94
CA THR A 184 32.41 4.66 -4.75
C THR A 184 30.94 4.43 -5.10
N LEU A 185 30.17 5.49 -5.30
CA LEU A 185 28.71 5.44 -5.48
C LEU A 185 28.27 6.19 -6.73
N THR A 186 27.35 5.59 -7.48
CA THR A 186 26.59 6.30 -8.51
C THR A 186 25.58 7.25 -7.88
N LEU A 187 25.15 8.26 -8.64
CA LEU A 187 24.08 9.17 -8.18
C LEU A 187 22.77 8.42 -7.90
N GLY A 188 22.46 7.39 -8.70
CA GLY A 188 21.26 6.59 -8.54
C GLY A 188 21.22 5.87 -7.20
N GLU A 189 22.31 5.20 -6.82
CA GLU A 189 22.48 4.52 -5.53
C GLU A 189 22.36 5.52 -4.37
N ALA A 190 23.09 6.63 -4.43
CA ALA A 190 23.05 7.66 -3.40
C ALA A 190 21.62 8.18 -3.14
N LEU A 191 20.85 8.43 -4.21
CA LEU A 191 19.45 8.85 -4.09
C LEU A 191 18.54 7.75 -3.52
N ARG A 192 18.77 6.48 -3.88
CA ARG A 192 18.02 5.34 -3.32
C ARG A 192 18.31 5.13 -1.84
N HIS A 193 19.57 5.26 -1.41
CA HIS A 193 19.97 5.24 0.00
C HIS A 193 19.20 6.30 0.80
N LEU A 194 19.23 7.56 0.35
CA LEU A 194 18.49 8.65 1.00
C LEU A 194 16.97 8.40 1.01
N TYR A 195 16.41 7.91 -0.11
CA TYR A 195 14.98 7.63 -0.23
C TYR A 195 14.50 6.60 0.82
N VAL A 196 15.30 5.56 1.08
CA VAL A 196 14.96 4.50 2.05
C VAL A 196 15.30 4.89 3.49
N LEU A 197 16.46 5.51 3.72
CA LEU A 197 16.99 5.69 5.07
C LEU A 197 16.46 6.94 5.79
N LEU A 198 16.09 8.01 5.08
CA LEU A 198 15.49 9.18 5.72
C LEU A 198 14.20 8.83 6.49
N PRO A 199 13.24 8.06 5.93
CA PRO A 199 12.08 7.59 6.69
C PRO A 199 12.40 6.66 7.86
N VAL A 200 13.49 5.88 7.78
CA VAL A 200 13.94 4.96 8.86
C VAL A 200 14.43 5.74 10.07
N LEU A 201 15.16 6.84 9.83
CA LEU A 201 15.68 7.73 10.87
C LEU A 201 14.60 8.61 11.50
N ASP A 202 13.61 9.02 10.70
CA ASP A 202 12.43 9.76 11.16
C ASP A 202 11.57 8.92 12.12
N ASP A 203 11.45 7.59 11.87
CA ASP A 203 10.63 6.61 12.63
C ASP A 203 9.23 7.15 13.00
N ALA A 204 8.67 7.95 12.08
CA ALA A 204 7.43 8.71 12.24
C ALA A 204 6.72 8.88 10.89
N LYS A 205 6.52 7.80 10.11
CA LYS A 205 5.80 7.90 8.84
C LYS A 205 4.38 8.45 9.07
N HIS A 206 4.08 9.59 8.44
CA HIS A 206 2.80 10.31 8.58
C HIS A 206 1.71 9.83 7.61
N TYR A 207 1.94 8.72 6.91
CA TYR A 207 1.00 8.12 5.97
C TYR A 207 0.88 6.61 6.18
N TRP A 208 -0.26 6.03 5.81
CA TRP A 208 -0.52 4.59 5.96
C TRP A 208 0.36 3.78 5.01
N VAL A 209 1.16 2.87 5.56
CA VAL A 209 2.01 1.92 4.83
C VAL A 209 1.13 0.78 4.30
N SER A 210 1.09 0.63 2.97
CA SER A 210 0.36 -0.42 2.25
C SER A 210 1.30 -1.54 1.81
N PRO A 211 0.79 -2.71 1.37
CA PRO A 211 1.61 -3.77 0.77
C PRO A 211 2.54 -3.28 -0.34
N ASP A 212 2.09 -2.36 -1.21
CA ASP A 212 2.94 -1.74 -2.25
C ASP A 212 4.20 -1.04 -1.71
N GLU A 213 4.28 -0.70 -0.42
CA GLU A 213 5.49 -0.14 0.18
C GLU A 213 6.60 -1.19 0.33
N VAL A 214 6.27 -2.48 0.41
CA VAL A 214 7.24 -3.58 0.35
C VAL A 214 7.91 -3.58 -1.02
N ASP A 215 7.14 -3.60 -2.11
CA ASP A 215 7.70 -3.62 -3.47
C ASP A 215 8.49 -2.33 -3.80
N LYS A 216 8.15 -1.20 -3.17
CA LYS A 216 8.95 0.03 -3.27
C LYS A 216 10.25 -0.07 -2.48
N LEU A 217 10.21 -0.65 -1.28
CA LEU A 217 11.40 -0.88 -0.47
C LEU A 217 12.37 -1.80 -1.20
N LEU A 218 11.88 -2.91 -1.77
CA LEU A 218 12.71 -3.88 -2.48
C LEU A 218 13.34 -3.26 -3.73
N ARG A 219 12.56 -2.55 -4.57
CA ARG A 219 13.10 -1.85 -5.75
C ARG A 219 14.10 -0.75 -5.40
N ALA A 220 13.89 -0.03 -4.29
CA ALA A 220 14.85 0.99 -3.86
C ALA A 220 16.06 0.38 -3.13
N GLY A 221 15.89 -0.81 -2.56
CA GLY A 221 16.88 -1.60 -1.83
C GLY A 221 17.71 -2.52 -2.72
N GLU A 222 17.38 -2.63 -3.99
CA GLU A 222 18.05 -3.51 -4.96
C GLU A 222 19.55 -3.23 -5.00
N GLY A 223 20.35 -4.31 -4.93
CA GLY A 223 21.81 -4.27 -4.94
C GLY A 223 22.49 -3.98 -3.60
N TRP A 224 21.76 -3.59 -2.54
CA TRP A 224 22.40 -3.23 -1.26
C TRP A 224 21.65 -3.68 0.00
N LEU A 225 20.32 -3.68 -0.01
CA LEU A 225 19.52 -3.88 1.20
C LEU A 225 19.58 -5.32 1.73
N ALA A 226 19.70 -6.30 0.83
CA ALA A 226 19.79 -7.72 1.19
C ALA A 226 21.08 -8.05 1.94
N GLY A 227 22.18 -7.35 1.64
CA GLY A 227 23.48 -7.50 2.31
C GLY A 227 23.72 -6.52 3.46
N HIS A 228 22.77 -5.61 3.75
CA HIS A 228 22.99 -4.55 4.73
C HIS A 228 22.95 -5.09 6.17
N PRO A 229 23.94 -4.79 7.04
CA PRO A 229 23.96 -5.33 8.41
C PRO A 229 22.75 -4.90 9.26
N GLU A 230 22.26 -3.68 9.04
CA GLU A 230 21.04 -3.15 9.67
C GLU A 230 19.73 -3.43 8.87
N GLN A 231 19.72 -4.42 7.96
CA GLN A 231 18.55 -4.78 7.13
C GLN A 231 17.27 -4.90 7.96
N ASP A 232 17.38 -5.50 9.15
CA ASP A 232 16.26 -5.71 10.06
C ASP A 232 15.67 -4.42 10.60
N VAL A 233 16.52 -3.48 11.00
CA VAL A 233 16.11 -2.16 11.50
C VAL A 233 15.51 -1.34 10.37
N ILE A 234 16.13 -1.37 9.19
CA ILE A 234 15.66 -0.67 7.98
C ILE A 234 14.27 -1.16 7.62
N THR A 235 14.10 -2.47 7.43
CA THR A 235 12.83 -3.07 6.99
C THR A 235 11.72 -2.85 8.01
N SER A 236 12.03 -3.01 9.31
CA SER A 236 11.07 -2.80 10.39
C SER A 236 10.60 -1.35 10.44
N ARG A 237 11.51 -0.37 10.48
CA ARG A 237 11.13 1.04 10.62
C ARG A 237 10.53 1.62 9.33
N TYR A 238 11.06 1.24 8.17
CA TYR A 238 10.52 1.66 6.88
C TYR A 238 9.06 1.22 6.73
N LEU A 239 8.70 0.02 7.21
CA LEU A 239 7.34 -0.49 7.14
C LEU A 239 6.50 -0.14 8.39
N SER A 240 6.93 0.86 9.16
CA SER A 240 6.26 1.32 10.39
C SER A 240 5.98 0.18 11.38
N ARG A 241 6.92 -0.75 11.48
CA ARG A 241 6.95 -1.91 12.38
C ARG A 241 5.73 -2.83 12.19
N ARG A 242 5.14 -2.84 10.99
CA ARG A 242 4.07 -3.77 10.62
C ARG A 242 4.63 -5.15 10.39
N ARG A 243 4.49 -6.02 11.39
CA ARG A 243 5.08 -7.36 11.40
C ARG A 243 4.84 -8.16 10.11
N SER A 244 3.63 -8.12 9.55
CA SER A 244 3.31 -8.84 8.32
C SER A 244 4.12 -8.36 7.10
N LEU A 245 4.19 -7.05 6.90
CA LEU A 245 4.95 -6.45 5.80
C LEU A 245 6.47 -6.60 6.03
N THR A 246 6.91 -6.44 7.28
CA THR A 246 8.33 -6.63 7.64
C THR A 246 8.78 -8.06 7.41
N ARG A 247 7.93 -9.05 7.71
CA ARG A 247 8.21 -10.47 7.45
C ARG A 247 8.27 -10.76 5.95
N ASP A 248 7.27 -10.32 5.18
CA ASP A 248 7.24 -10.48 3.71
C ASP A 248 8.48 -9.86 3.04
N ALA A 249 8.85 -8.64 3.44
CA ALA A 249 10.06 -7.99 2.92
C ALA A 249 11.35 -8.76 3.30
N ARG A 250 11.43 -9.31 4.52
CA ARG A 250 12.59 -10.10 4.98
C ARG A 250 12.73 -11.42 4.23
N GLU A 251 11.65 -12.18 4.11
CA GLU A 251 11.64 -13.45 3.38
C GLU A 251 12.13 -13.24 1.94
N ARG A 252 11.65 -12.20 1.25
CA ARG A 252 12.10 -11.88 -0.11
C ARG A 252 13.57 -11.43 -0.19
N LEU A 253 14.04 -10.64 0.76
CA LEU A 253 15.44 -10.21 0.79
C LEU A 253 16.39 -11.37 1.14
N GLU A 254 15.95 -12.31 1.98
CA GLU A 254 16.70 -13.52 2.31
C GLU A 254 16.86 -14.41 1.08
N LEU A 255 15.82 -14.56 0.25
CA LEU A 255 15.90 -15.25 -1.03
C LEU A 255 16.94 -14.61 -1.97
N VAL A 256 16.96 -13.27 -2.07
CA VAL A 256 17.97 -12.55 -2.87
C VAL A 256 19.38 -12.80 -2.32
N ARG A 257 19.56 -12.69 -1.00
CA ARG A 257 20.87 -12.91 -0.35
C ARG A 257 21.40 -14.34 -0.54
N LEU A 258 20.52 -15.33 -0.53
CA LEU A 258 20.87 -16.73 -0.78
C LEU A 258 21.23 -16.95 -2.25
N ALA A 259 20.48 -16.36 -3.19
CA ALA A 259 20.81 -16.42 -4.61
C ALA A 259 22.17 -15.78 -4.92
N ASP A 260 22.50 -14.64 -4.29
CA ASP A 260 23.79 -13.96 -4.45
C ASP A 260 24.97 -14.75 -3.84
N ALA A 261 24.70 -15.70 -2.92
CA ALA A 261 25.73 -16.49 -2.22
C ALA A 261 26.10 -17.80 -2.92
N ASP A 262 25.26 -18.30 -3.83
CA ASP A 262 25.41 -19.60 -4.50
C ASP A 262 26.05 -19.50 -5.91
N ASP A 263 26.61 -18.35 -6.29
CA ASP A 263 27.36 -18.07 -7.55
C ASP A 263 26.78 -18.78 -8.79
N THR A 264 25.50 -18.52 -9.05
CA THR A 264 24.83 -18.90 -10.30
C THR A 264 24.52 -17.60 -11.07
N ASP A 265 25.11 -17.46 -12.26
CA ASP A 265 25.07 -16.25 -13.10
C ASP A 265 23.65 -15.68 -13.29
N VAL A 266 23.53 -14.35 -13.18
CA VAL A 266 22.30 -13.55 -13.21
C VAL A 266 21.79 -13.26 -14.64
N ASP A 267 22.29 -13.96 -15.66
CA ASP A 267 21.98 -13.68 -17.07
C ASP A 267 20.80 -14.48 -17.67
N ASP A 268 20.10 -15.33 -16.90
CA ASP A 268 18.91 -16.06 -17.40
C ASP A 268 17.56 -15.41 -17.06
N ILE A 269 17.54 -14.14 -16.65
CA ILE A 269 16.29 -13.40 -16.39
C ILE A 269 16.34 -11.98 -16.97
N ASP A 270 16.30 -11.83 -18.31
CA ASP A 270 15.34 -10.88 -18.88
C ASP A 270 15.03 -11.05 -20.38
N ASN A 271 13.72 -11.21 -20.66
CA ASN A 271 12.96 -10.81 -21.84
C ASN A 271 13.17 -11.50 -23.21
N ALA A 272 12.29 -12.46 -23.52
CA ALA A 272 11.38 -12.32 -24.67
C ALA A 272 10.13 -13.20 -24.49
N VAL A 273 8.99 -12.58 -24.78
CA VAL A 273 7.70 -13.21 -25.00
C VAL A 273 7.82 -14.17 -26.18
N ASP A 274 7.55 -15.46 -25.97
CA ASP A 274 6.87 -16.28 -26.98
C ASP A 274 6.01 -17.33 -26.28
N GLU A 275 4.81 -17.50 -26.81
CA GLU A 275 3.72 -18.31 -26.31
C GLU A 275 4.06 -19.82 -26.39
N ASP A 276 3.43 -20.60 -25.50
CA ASP A 276 3.39 -22.07 -25.47
C ASP A 276 4.65 -22.81 -25.02
N THR A 277 4.79 -23.01 -23.70
CA THR A 277 4.88 -24.36 -23.08
C THR A 277 4.97 -24.25 -21.55
N ASP A 278 3.81 -24.32 -20.90
CA ASP A 278 3.68 -24.60 -19.47
C ASP A 278 4.09 -26.05 -19.18
N THR A 279 4.90 -26.28 -18.15
CA THR A 279 4.69 -27.35 -17.14
C THR A 279 5.79 -27.32 -16.08
N GLU A 280 5.58 -26.52 -15.02
CA GLU A 280 5.87 -26.88 -13.63
C GLU A 280 5.18 -25.84 -12.70
N GLU A 281 4.09 -26.27 -12.07
CA GLU A 281 3.08 -25.44 -11.40
C GLU A 281 3.62 -24.72 -10.14
N LYS A 282 3.80 -23.39 -10.20
CA LYS A 282 3.80 -22.56 -8.98
C LYS A 282 2.37 -22.51 -8.41
N PRO A 283 2.16 -22.74 -7.09
CA PRO A 283 0.83 -22.74 -6.52
C PRO A 283 0.14 -21.37 -6.68
N VAL A 284 -1.06 -21.38 -7.24
CA VAL A 284 -1.87 -20.18 -7.46
C VAL A 284 -2.10 -19.45 -6.13
N PRO A 285 -1.80 -18.14 -6.01
CA PRO A 285 -1.96 -17.41 -4.75
C PRO A 285 -3.39 -17.50 -4.20
N LEU A 286 -3.54 -17.62 -2.88
CA LEU A 286 -4.85 -17.79 -2.22
C LEU A 286 -5.86 -16.67 -2.57
N ALA A 287 -5.39 -15.44 -2.74
CA ALA A 287 -6.25 -14.32 -3.15
C ALA A 287 -6.83 -14.49 -4.57
N VAL A 288 -6.09 -15.17 -5.46
CA VAL A 288 -6.55 -15.52 -6.82
C VAL A 288 -7.57 -16.63 -6.73
N ARG A 289 -7.27 -17.72 -6.01
CA ARG A 289 -8.21 -18.84 -5.75
C ARG A 289 -9.52 -18.37 -5.14
N ARG A 290 -9.47 -17.45 -4.18
CA ARG A 290 -10.66 -16.82 -3.58
C ARG A 290 -11.49 -16.05 -4.59
N ARG A 291 -10.83 -15.24 -5.42
CA ARG A 291 -11.52 -14.46 -6.46
C ARG A 291 -12.16 -15.37 -7.51
N GLU A 292 -11.50 -16.46 -7.89
CA GLU A 292 -12.04 -17.47 -8.80
C GLU A 292 -13.27 -18.16 -8.20
N ALA A 293 -13.20 -18.57 -6.93
CA ALA A 293 -14.35 -19.15 -6.23
C ALA A 293 -15.55 -18.19 -6.17
N ILE A 294 -15.30 -16.90 -5.88
CA ILE A 294 -16.35 -15.86 -5.91
C ILE A 294 -16.96 -15.74 -7.32
N LEU A 295 -16.13 -15.71 -8.37
CA LEU A 295 -16.61 -15.58 -9.75
C LEU A 295 -17.43 -16.80 -10.19
N ALA A 296 -17.04 -18.01 -9.77
CA ALA A 296 -17.79 -19.24 -10.04
C ALA A 296 -19.18 -19.19 -9.38
N GLU A 297 -19.25 -18.82 -8.10
CA GLU A 297 -20.52 -18.72 -7.37
C GLU A 297 -21.44 -17.62 -7.92
N LEU A 298 -20.89 -16.48 -8.35
CA LEU A 298 -21.66 -15.43 -9.02
C LEU A 298 -22.21 -15.88 -10.38
N ALA A 299 -21.43 -16.66 -11.13
CA ALA A 299 -21.85 -17.24 -12.39
C ALA A 299 -22.98 -18.27 -12.19
N ASP A 300 -22.85 -19.17 -11.22
CA ASP A 300 -23.87 -20.17 -10.88
C ASP A 300 -25.16 -19.54 -10.38
N ALA A 301 -25.06 -18.42 -9.64
CA ALA A 301 -26.22 -17.63 -9.20
C ALA A 301 -26.92 -16.86 -10.35
N GLY A 302 -26.33 -16.84 -11.56
CA GLY A 302 -26.83 -16.08 -12.70
C GLY A 302 -26.91 -14.57 -12.41
N ALA A 303 -25.94 -14.02 -11.69
CA ALA A 303 -25.96 -12.62 -11.28
C ALA A 303 -25.52 -11.70 -12.43
N GLY A 304 -26.36 -10.71 -12.78
CA GLY A 304 -26.01 -9.69 -13.76
C GLY A 304 -25.64 -8.35 -13.10
N ARG A 305 -26.32 -8.00 -12.02
CA ARG A 305 -26.10 -6.77 -11.23
C ARG A 305 -25.45 -7.13 -9.89
N VAL A 306 -24.18 -6.74 -9.70
CA VAL A 306 -23.37 -7.19 -8.56
C VAL A 306 -22.87 -6.01 -7.72
N LEU A 307 -22.99 -6.15 -6.40
CA LEU A 307 -22.36 -5.26 -5.41
C LEU A 307 -21.06 -5.88 -4.91
N ASP A 308 -19.97 -5.13 -4.96
CA ASP A 308 -18.71 -5.44 -4.26
C ASP A 308 -18.63 -4.53 -3.02
N LEU A 309 -19.00 -5.07 -1.85
CA LEU A 309 -19.18 -4.35 -0.60
C LEU A 309 -17.90 -4.45 0.24
N GLY A 310 -17.12 -3.37 0.28
CA GLY A 310 -15.73 -3.40 0.75
C GLY A 310 -14.74 -3.63 -0.39
N CYS A 311 -14.97 -3.00 -1.55
CA CYS A 311 -14.26 -3.29 -2.79
C CYS A 311 -12.76 -2.96 -2.77
N GLY A 312 -12.30 -2.19 -1.78
CA GLY A 312 -10.91 -1.80 -1.62
C GLY A 312 -10.38 -1.11 -2.87
N GLN A 313 -9.32 -1.67 -3.45
CA GLN A 313 -8.68 -1.16 -4.66
C GLN A 313 -9.31 -1.72 -5.95
N GLY A 314 -10.51 -2.31 -5.89
CA GLY A 314 -11.29 -2.73 -7.05
C GLY A 314 -10.79 -3.99 -7.77
N GLN A 315 -10.14 -4.92 -7.07
CA GLN A 315 -9.62 -6.15 -7.69
C GLN A 315 -10.75 -7.06 -8.21
N LEU A 316 -11.81 -7.25 -7.41
CA LEU A 316 -12.97 -8.04 -7.84
C LEU A 316 -13.74 -7.31 -8.92
N VAL A 317 -14.00 -5.99 -8.77
CA VAL A 317 -14.59 -5.15 -9.83
C VAL A 317 -13.85 -5.30 -11.16
N GLN A 318 -12.52 -5.30 -11.16
CA GLN A 318 -11.71 -5.47 -12.36
C GLN A 318 -11.91 -6.85 -13.01
N ALA A 319 -12.05 -7.90 -12.21
CA ALA A 319 -12.28 -9.24 -12.73
C ALA A 319 -13.71 -9.41 -13.28
N LEU A 320 -14.72 -8.89 -12.57
CA LEU A 320 -16.11 -8.86 -13.03
C LEU A 320 -16.25 -8.10 -14.35
N LEU A 321 -15.53 -6.99 -14.52
CA LEU A 321 -15.62 -6.17 -15.72
C LEU A 321 -15.21 -6.92 -17.00
N LYS A 322 -14.32 -7.92 -16.89
CA LYS A 322 -13.85 -8.74 -18.02
C LYS A 322 -14.95 -9.63 -18.61
N ASP A 323 -15.99 -9.92 -17.84
CA ASP A 323 -17.06 -10.81 -18.24
C ASP A 323 -18.33 -10.02 -18.55
N VAL A 324 -18.84 -10.16 -19.77
CA VAL A 324 -19.99 -9.40 -20.28
C VAL A 324 -21.31 -9.74 -19.58
N ARG A 325 -21.38 -10.86 -18.84
CA ARG A 325 -22.57 -11.25 -18.05
C ARG A 325 -22.91 -10.22 -16.98
N TYR A 326 -21.90 -9.54 -16.44
CA TYR A 326 -22.08 -8.53 -15.40
C TYR A 326 -22.44 -7.18 -16.03
N THR A 327 -23.73 -6.87 -16.11
CA THR A 327 -24.23 -5.66 -16.77
C THR A 327 -24.13 -4.42 -15.89
N GLU A 328 -24.06 -4.57 -14.58
CA GLU A 328 -23.86 -3.49 -13.62
C GLU A 328 -23.04 -3.95 -12.42
N ILE A 329 -21.95 -3.25 -12.12
CA ILE A 329 -21.00 -3.57 -11.06
C ILE A 329 -20.83 -2.33 -10.19
N VAL A 330 -21.19 -2.42 -8.92
CA VAL A 330 -21.02 -1.31 -7.97
C VAL A 330 -20.03 -1.69 -6.89
N GLY A 331 -18.88 -1.02 -6.89
CA GLY A 331 -17.89 -1.11 -5.82
C GLY A 331 -18.16 -0.08 -4.73
N VAL A 332 -18.37 -0.53 -3.50
CA VAL A 332 -18.61 0.32 -2.33
C VAL A 332 -17.45 0.19 -1.36
N ASP A 333 -16.89 1.30 -0.91
CA ASP A 333 -15.87 1.30 0.16
C ASP A 333 -16.00 2.54 1.05
N VAL A 334 -15.64 2.41 2.33
CA VAL A 334 -15.64 3.55 3.27
C VAL A 334 -14.48 4.51 2.97
N SER A 335 -13.41 4.02 2.34
CA SER A 335 -12.19 4.71 2.01
C SER A 335 -12.23 5.33 0.61
N MET A 336 -12.43 6.65 0.55
CA MET A 336 -12.27 7.41 -0.70
C MET A 336 -10.90 7.21 -1.36
N ARG A 337 -9.85 6.96 -0.57
CA ARG A 337 -8.52 6.65 -1.10
C ARG A 337 -8.54 5.33 -1.88
N ALA A 338 -9.18 4.29 -1.34
CA ALA A 338 -9.27 2.99 -1.98
C ALA A 338 -10.06 3.09 -3.30
N LEU A 339 -11.19 3.81 -3.28
CA LEU A 339 -11.98 4.10 -4.49
C LEU A 339 -11.22 4.91 -5.54
N THR A 340 -10.38 5.87 -5.13
CA THR A 340 -9.53 6.63 -6.06
C THR A 340 -8.49 5.72 -6.73
N VAL A 341 -7.90 4.78 -5.98
CA VAL A 341 -6.98 3.78 -6.52
C VAL A 341 -7.71 2.81 -7.44
N ALA A 342 -8.91 2.34 -7.05
CA ALA A 342 -9.74 1.48 -7.87
C ALA A 342 -10.08 2.14 -9.20
N SER A 343 -10.53 3.39 -9.21
CA SER A 343 -10.84 4.14 -10.44
C SER A 343 -9.64 4.20 -11.40
N ARG A 344 -8.45 4.52 -10.88
CA ARG A 344 -7.22 4.56 -11.66
C ARG A 344 -6.80 3.19 -12.18
N ARG A 345 -6.90 2.14 -11.36
CA ARG A 345 -6.56 0.76 -11.75
C ARG A 345 -7.50 0.23 -12.84
N LEU A 346 -8.78 0.52 -12.72
CA LEU A 346 -9.79 0.17 -13.71
C LEU A 346 -9.61 0.97 -15.00
N GLY A 347 -8.98 2.15 -14.93
CA GLY A 347 -8.80 3.01 -16.08
C GLY A 347 -10.11 3.60 -16.59
N LEU A 348 -11.06 3.89 -15.69
CA LEU A 348 -12.41 4.35 -16.05
C LEU A 348 -12.41 5.57 -16.97
N ASP A 349 -11.46 6.49 -16.78
CA ASP A 349 -11.30 7.70 -17.60
C ASP A 349 -10.82 7.43 -19.05
N ARG A 350 -10.27 6.24 -19.30
CA ARG A 350 -9.71 5.82 -20.61
C ARG A 350 -10.53 4.71 -21.27
N MET A 351 -11.58 4.25 -20.60
CA MET A 351 -12.39 3.12 -21.00
C MET A 351 -13.51 3.60 -21.93
N GLY A 352 -13.87 2.78 -22.92
CA GLY A 352 -14.99 3.11 -23.81
C GLY A 352 -16.31 3.24 -23.02
N GLU A 353 -17.17 4.18 -23.43
CA GLU A 353 -18.41 4.53 -22.70
C GLU A 353 -19.27 3.32 -22.31
N ARG A 354 -19.35 2.31 -23.19
CA ARG A 354 -20.12 1.07 -22.95
C ARG A 354 -19.55 0.22 -21.81
N GLN A 355 -18.24 0.15 -21.65
CA GLN A 355 -17.61 -0.57 -20.55
C GLN A 355 -17.60 0.27 -19.27
N ALA A 356 -17.32 1.58 -19.38
CA ALA A 356 -17.34 2.50 -18.24
C ALA A 356 -18.74 2.58 -17.59
N GLY A 357 -19.80 2.60 -18.40
CA GLY A 357 -21.18 2.64 -17.93
C GLY A 357 -21.65 1.41 -17.15
N ARG A 358 -20.89 0.31 -17.18
CA ARG A 358 -21.16 -0.89 -16.37
C ARG A 358 -20.63 -0.76 -14.93
N VAL A 359 -19.77 0.20 -14.64
CA VAL A 359 -19.07 0.29 -13.35
C VAL A 359 -19.41 1.58 -12.61
N GLN A 360 -19.78 1.46 -11.35
CA GLN A 360 -19.92 2.58 -10.44
C GLN A 360 -19.08 2.36 -9.18
N LEU A 361 -18.33 3.39 -8.78
CA LEU A 361 -17.61 3.39 -7.50
C LEU A 361 -18.27 4.38 -6.55
N MET A 362 -18.60 3.93 -5.34
CA MET A 362 -19.39 4.70 -4.38
C MET A 362 -18.76 4.67 -2.99
N GLN A 363 -18.69 5.83 -2.34
CA GLN A 363 -18.33 5.85 -0.93
C GLN A 363 -19.53 5.45 -0.07
N GLY A 364 -19.34 4.45 0.80
CA GLY A 364 -20.37 3.96 1.68
C GLY A 364 -19.79 3.19 2.86
N SER A 365 -20.58 3.06 3.94
CA SER A 365 -20.22 2.23 5.08
C SER A 365 -21.31 1.20 5.30
N LEU A 366 -20.90 -0.06 5.45
CA LEU A 366 -21.81 -1.19 5.67
C LEU A 366 -22.46 -1.18 7.06
N ALA A 367 -22.11 -0.22 7.92
CA ALA A 367 -22.77 0.00 9.20
C ALA A 367 -24.07 0.84 9.09
N TYR A 368 -24.42 1.32 7.90
CA TYR A 368 -25.63 2.12 7.66
C TYR A 368 -26.42 1.57 6.47
N THR A 369 -27.74 1.69 6.54
CA THR A 369 -28.61 1.34 5.42
C THR A 369 -28.48 2.34 4.28
N ASP A 370 -28.22 1.85 3.07
CA ASP A 370 -28.22 2.66 1.85
C ASP A 370 -29.27 2.12 0.87
N LYS A 371 -30.27 2.94 0.55
CA LYS A 371 -31.38 2.57 -0.35
C LYS A 371 -30.89 2.31 -1.78
N ARG A 372 -29.73 2.85 -2.16
CA ARG A 372 -29.13 2.67 -3.48
C ARG A 372 -28.65 1.24 -3.71
N LEU A 373 -28.44 0.45 -2.64
CA LEU A 373 -27.96 -0.93 -2.72
C LEU A 373 -29.09 -1.97 -2.90
N LYS A 374 -30.34 -1.53 -3.09
CA LYS A 374 -31.49 -2.43 -3.28
C LYS A 374 -31.60 -2.90 -4.73
N GLY A 375 -32.09 -4.14 -4.90
CA GLY A 375 -32.46 -4.69 -6.21
C GLY A 375 -31.29 -5.22 -7.04
N TYR A 376 -30.13 -5.45 -6.43
CA TYR A 376 -29.01 -6.15 -7.05
C TYR A 376 -29.21 -7.67 -6.94
N ASP A 377 -28.71 -8.41 -7.92
CA ASP A 377 -28.80 -9.87 -7.94
C ASP A 377 -27.90 -10.47 -6.86
N ALA A 378 -26.69 -9.95 -6.73
CA ALA A 378 -25.71 -10.45 -5.77
C ALA A 378 -24.97 -9.33 -5.03
N ALA A 379 -24.54 -9.64 -3.80
CA ALA A 379 -23.55 -8.84 -3.08
C ALA A 379 -22.39 -9.71 -2.60
N VAL A 380 -21.18 -9.18 -2.66
CA VAL A 380 -19.96 -9.85 -2.19
C VAL A 380 -19.35 -9.05 -1.05
N LEU A 381 -19.04 -9.74 0.05
CA LEU A 381 -18.24 -9.26 1.17
C LEU A 381 -16.98 -10.13 1.25
N SER A 382 -15.98 -9.78 0.45
CA SER A 382 -14.72 -10.53 0.36
C SER A 382 -13.72 -9.99 1.37
N GLU A 383 -13.51 -10.69 2.49
CA GLU A 383 -12.58 -10.30 3.57
C GLU A 383 -12.94 -8.95 4.19
N VAL A 384 -14.16 -8.85 4.72
CA VAL A 384 -14.73 -7.58 5.20
C VAL A 384 -15.22 -7.68 6.63
N VAL A 385 -15.81 -8.83 7.00
CA VAL A 385 -16.46 -9.00 8.30
C VAL A 385 -15.44 -8.97 9.43
N GLU A 386 -14.26 -9.53 9.22
CA GLU A 386 -13.14 -9.59 10.16
C GLU A 386 -12.50 -8.22 10.44
N HIS A 387 -12.70 -7.23 9.57
CA HIS A 387 -12.21 -5.87 9.79
C HIS A 387 -13.18 -4.98 10.58
N LEU A 388 -14.39 -5.49 10.87
CA LEU A 388 -15.39 -4.78 11.67
C LEU A 388 -15.25 -5.10 13.14
N ASP A 389 -15.51 -4.10 13.99
CA ASP A 389 -15.72 -4.37 15.41
C ASP A 389 -16.95 -5.26 15.56
N GLU A 390 -16.89 -6.33 16.37
CA GLU A 390 -18.01 -7.28 16.53
C GLU A 390 -19.34 -6.60 16.89
N ALA A 391 -19.29 -5.52 17.67
CA ALA A 391 -20.45 -4.71 18.02
C ALA A 391 -21.17 -4.06 16.82
N ARG A 392 -20.54 -4.00 15.64
CA ARG A 392 -21.09 -3.48 14.39
C ARG A 392 -21.62 -4.56 13.45
N LEU A 393 -21.35 -5.83 13.72
CA LEU A 393 -21.86 -6.93 12.89
C LEU A 393 -23.38 -6.91 12.78
N PRO A 394 -24.18 -6.70 13.85
CA PRO A 394 -25.65 -6.63 13.71
C PRO A 394 -26.13 -5.52 12.76
N ALA A 395 -25.40 -4.40 12.69
CA ALA A 395 -25.72 -3.32 11.76
C ALA A 395 -25.41 -3.71 10.31
N LEU A 396 -24.30 -4.40 10.06
CA LEU A 396 -23.98 -4.97 8.75
C LEU A 396 -25.00 -6.04 8.34
N GLU A 397 -25.33 -6.96 9.24
CA GLU A 397 -26.34 -8.01 9.04
C GLU A 397 -27.65 -7.36 8.54
N TYR A 398 -28.13 -6.34 9.25
CA TYR A 398 -29.34 -5.63 8.85
C TYR A 398 -29.18 -4.83 7.54
N ALA A 399 -28.07 -4.12 7.34
CA ALA A 399 -27.86 -3.30 6.16
C ALA A 399 -27.81 -4.14 4.87
N VAL A 400 -27.10 -5.28 4.91
CA VAL A 400 -26.90 -6.17 3.75
C VAL A 400 -28.07 -7.12 3.58
N PHE A 401 -28.40 -7.93 4.59
CA PHE A 401 -29.37 -9.02 4.45
C PHE A 401 -30.81 -8.55 4.67
N GLY A 402 -31.02 -7.53 5.51
CA GLY A 402 -32.36 -6.98 5.78
C GLY A 402 -32.79 -5.90 4.79
N SER A 403 -31.92 -4.89 4.57
CA SER A 403 -32.26 -3.71 3.78
C SER A 403 -31.90 -3.84 2.30
N ALA A 404 -30.62 -4.06 1.96
CA ALA A 404 -30.19 -4.21 0.55
C ALA A 404 -30.80 -5.47 -0.08
N ARG A 405 -30.78 -6.57 0.68
CA ARG A 405 -31.52 -7.81 0.46
C ARG A 405 -31.37 -8.38 -0.97
N PRO A 406 -30.12 -8.57 -1.47
CA PRO A 406 -29.89 -9.16 -2.80
C PRO A 406 -30.27 -10.65 -2.82
N ARG A 407 -30.52 -11.23 -4.00
CA ARG A 407 -30.91 -12.64 -4.14
C ARG A 407 -29.82 -13.59 -3.61
N THR A 408 -28.56 -13.25 -3.88
CA THR A 408 -27.38 -13.99 -3.41
C THR A 408 -26.44 -13.07 -2.61
N VAL A 409 -25.91 -13.55 -1.48
CA VAL A 409 -24.82 -12.86 -0.75
C VAL A 409 -23.66 -13.83 -0.59
N LEU A 410 -22.47 -13.42 -0.99
CA LEU A 410 -21.22 -14.16 -0.77
C LEU A 410 -20.45 -13.48 0.34
N VAL A 411 -20.07 -14.23 1.38
CA VAL A 411 -19.21 -13.73 2.45
C VAL A 411 -17.98 -14.62 2.53
N THR A 412 -16.80 -14.03 2.43
CA THR A 412 -15.55 -14.74 2.72
C THR A 412 -14.86 -14.15 3.94
N THR A 413 -14.20 -15.01 4.70
CA THR A 413 -13.39 -14.63 5.85
C THR A 413 -12.29 -15.67 6.08
N PRO A 414 -11.15 -15.31 6.69
CA PRO A 414 -10.10 -16.27 7.00
C PRO A 414 -10.56 -17.33 8.01
N ASN A 415 -9.92 -18.51 7.95
CA ASN A 415 -10.10 -19.59 8.92
C ASN A 415 -8.98 -19.61 9.96
N VAL A 416 -9.27 -19.24 11.22
CA VAL A 416 -8.25 -19.24 12.28
C VAL A 416 -7.67 -20.64 12.54
N GLU A 417 -8.44 -21.72 12.32
CA GLU A 417 -7.99 -23.10 12.56
C GLU A 417 -6.82 -23.45 11.65
N TYR A 418 -6.81 -22.94 10.43
CA TYR A 418 -5.75 -23.20 9.46
C TYR A 418 -4.47 -22.39 9.73
N ASN A 419 -4.46 -21.52 10.74
CA ASN A 419 -3.27 -20.73 11.08
C ASN A 419 -2.05 -21.60 11.43
N VAL A 420 -2.29 -22.80 11.96
CA VAL A 420 -1.24 -23.77 12.31
C VAL A 420 -0.53 -24.38 11.10
N ARG A 421 -1.12 -24.30 9.90
CA ARG A 421 -0.53 -24.81 8.65
C ARG A 421 0.34 -23.79 7.94
N TRP A 422 0.34 -22.53 8.41
CA TRP A 422 1.31 -21.55 7.98
C TRP A 422 2.57 -21.69 8.84
N GLU A 423 3.66 -22.17 8.25
CA GLU A 423 4.97 -22.38 8.92
C GLU A 423 5.49 -21.12 9.64
N SER A 424 4.99 -19.94 9.28
CA SER A 424 5.40 -18.62 9.80
C SER A 424 4.45 -17.98 10.85
N LEU A 425 3.42 -18.68 11.35
CA LEU A 425 2.44 -18.17 12.32
C LEU A 425 2.48 -18.92 13.67
N PRO A 426 2.82 -18.25 14.79
CA PRO A 426 2.67 -18.85 16.13
C PRO A 426 1.19 -19.16 16.41
N ALA A 427 0.91 -20.35 16.94
CA ALA A 427 -0.44 -20.79 17.29
C ALA A 427 -1.21 -19.72 18.11
N GLY A 428 -2.44 -19.41 17.70
CA GLY A 428 -3.34 -18.48 18.41
C GLY A 428 -3.29 -17.01 17.99
N HIS A 429 -2.56 -16.64 16.92
CA HIS A 429 -2.55 -15.27 16.39
C HIS A 429 -3.32 -15.16 15.07
N ALA A 430 -4.00 -14.04 14.86
CA ALA A 430 -4.65 -13.72 13.58
C ALA A 430 -3.62 -13.60 12.44
N ARG A 431 -3.98 -14.09 11.25
CA ARG A 431 -3.19 -14.03 10.00
C ARG A 431 -2.85 -12.61 9.59
N HIS A 432 -3.72 -11.65 9.85
CA HIS A 432 -3.49 -10.22 9.60
C HIS A 432 -3.81 -9.37 10.84
N GLY A 433 -2.92 -8.42 11.15
CA GLY A 433 -3.02 -7.58 12.36
C GLY A 433 -4.06 -6.46 12.31
N ASP A 434 -4.80 -6.34 11.21
CA ASP A 434 -5.97 -5.47 11.04
C ASP A 434 -7.30 -6.24 11.17
N HIS A 435 -7.24 -7.55 11.44
CA HIS A 435 -8.41 -8.32 11.85
C HIS A 435 -8.77 -7.98 13.29
N ARG A 436 -10.04 -7.68 13.53
CA ARG A 436 -10.62 -7.51 14.86
C ARG A 436 -10.89 -8.86 15.52
N PHE A 437 -11.15 -9.88 14.71
CA PHE A 437 -11.34 -11.26 15.10
C PHE A 437 -11.02 -12.17 13.90
N GLU A 438 -10.75 -13.45 14.15
CA GLU A 438 -10.78 -14.50 13.12
C GLU A 438 -11.62 -15.65 13.65
N TRP A 439 -12.61 -16.08 12.86
CA TRP A 439 -13.51 -17.15 13.27
C TRP A 439 -12.96 -18.52 12.91
N THR A 440 -13.24 -19.49 13.77
CA THR A 440 -13.23 -20.91 13.43
C THR A 440 -14.38 -21.22 12.47
N ARG A 441 -14.33 -22.38 11.80
CA ARG A 441 -15.42 -22.92 10.98
C ARG A 441 -16.72 -23.03 11.75
N ALA A 442 -16.65 -23.44 13.02
CA ALA A 442 -17.84 -23.51 13.88
C ALA A 442 -18.45 -22.13 14.11
N GLN A 443 -17.64 -21.13 14.49
CA GLN A 443 -18.10 -19.77 14.75
C GLN A 443 -18.67 -19.09 13.49
N PHE A 444 -17.98 -19.23 12.35
CA PHE A 444 -18.47 -18.67 11.09
C PHE A 444 -19.78 -19.34 10.66
N ALA A 445 -19.89 -20.67 10.80
CA ALA A 445 -21.09 -21.39 10.43
C ALA A 445 -22.28 -21.08 11.36
N GLU A 446 -22.05 -20.90 12.66
CA GLU A 446 -23.07 -20.46 13.61
C GLU A 446 -23.55 -19.04 13.28
N TRP A 447 -22.61 -18.10 13.07
CA TRP A 447 -22.93 -16.74 12.66
C TRP A 447 -23.76 -16.72 11.38
N ALA A 448 -23.31 -17.43 10.35
CA ALA A 448 -23.99 -17.49 9.07
C ALA A 448 -25.42 -18.04 9.23
N ARG A 449 -25.60 -19.20 9.90
CA ARG A 449 -26.94 -19.80 10.13
C ARG A 449 -27.89 -18.83 10.82
N ARG A 450 -27.44 -18.16 11.88
CA ARG A 450 -28.24 -17.14 12.58
C ARG A 450 -28.67 -15.99 11.65
N VAL A 451 -27.78 -15.53 10.77
CA VAL A 451 -28.09 -14.49 9.78
C VAL A 451 -29.10 -15.00 8.75
N GLY A 452 -28.90 -16.21 8.22
CA GLY A 452 -29.82 -16.83 7.27
C GLY A 452 -31.22 -17.03 7.83
N GLU A 453 -31.34 -17.59 9.03
CA GLU A 453 -32.62 -17.77 9.71
C GLU A 453 -33.34 -16.42 9.95
N ARG A 454 -32.60 -15.40 10.42
CA ARG A 454 -33.18 -14.08 10.72
C ARG A 454 -33.67 -13.35 9.46
N HIS A 455 -32.99 -13.52 8.34
CA HIS A 455 -33.22 -12.74 7.13
C HIS A 455 -33.85 -13.53 5.97
N GLY A 456 -34.07 -14.84 6.14
CA GLY A 456 -34.71 -15.71 5.15
C GLY A 456 -33.79 -16.10 4.00
N TYR A 457 -32.55 -16.53 4.32
CA TYR A 457 -31.60 -17.05 3.36
C TYR A 457 -31.21 -18.49 3.71
N ASP A 458 -31.19 -19.35 2.70
CA ASP A 458 -30.50 -20.64 2.73
C ASP A 458 -28.99 -20.43 2.65
N ILE A 459 -28.23 -21.36 3.20
CA ILE A 459 -26.77 -21.20 3.32
C ILE A 459 -26.07 -22.47 2.85
N ARG A 460 -25.08 -22.29 1.98
CA ARG A 460 -24.09 -23.30 1.62
C ARG A 460 -22.68 -22.80 1.94
N PHE A 461 -21.86 -23.67 2.52
CA PHE A 461 -20.45 -23.38 2.77
C PHE A 461 -19.60 -23.96 1.64
N VAL A 462 -18.59 -23.19 1.23
CA VAL A 462 -17.71 -23.55 0.12
C VAL A 462 -16.26 -23.39 0.58
N PRO A 463 -15.40 -24.42 0.43
CA PRO A 463 -14.00 -24.30 0.75
C PRO A 463 -13.27 -23.44 -0.28
N VAL A 464 -12.33 -22.62 0.19
CA VAL A 464 -11.48 -21.79 -0.68
C VAL A 464 -10.02 -22.01 -0.31
N GLY A 465 -9.25 -22.56 -1.26
CA GLY A 465 -7.89 -23.04 -1.05
C GLY A 465 -7.85 -24.54 -0.75
N ASP A 466 -6.68 -25.02 -0.30
CA ASP A 466 -6.50 -26.44 0.00
C ASP A 466 -7.32 -26.81 1.24
N ASP A 467 -8.25 -27.76 1.08
CA ASP A 467 -9.14 -28.20 2.15
C ASP A 467 -8.42 -29.25 3.01
N ASP A 468 -7.77 -28.78 4.07
CA ASP A 468 -7.02 -29.63 5.00
C ASP A 468 -7.99 -30.51 5.82
N PRO A 469 -7.73 -31.83 5.94
CA PRO A 469 -8.66 -32.74 6.62
C PRO A 469 -8.83 -32.42 8.12
N GLU A 470 -7.85 -31.78 8.77
CA GLU A 470 -7.91 -31.45 10.19
C GLU A 470 -8.47 -30.04 10.41
N VAL A 471 -7.95 -29.07 9.67
CA VAL A 471 -8.21 -27.64 9.94
C VAL A 471 -9.08 -26.95 8.89
N GLY A 472 -9.47 -27.64 7.82
CA GLY A 472 -10.33 -27.15 6.75
C GLY A 472 -9.62 -26.23 5.76
N PRO A 473 -10.33 -25.38 5.01
CA PRO A 473 -9.71 -24.50 4.02
C PRO A 473 -9.09 -23.26 4.67
N PRO A 474 -8.09 -22.62 4.05
CA PRO A 474 -7.53 -21.37 4.56
C PRO A 474 -8.54 -20.22 4.53
N THR A 475 -9.43 -20.16 3.54
CA THR A 475 -10.52 -19.17 3.49
C THR A 475 -11.85 -19.89 3.57
N GLN A 476 -12.76 -19.33 4.35
CA GLN A 476 -14.13 -19.81 4.50
C GLN A 476 -15.03 -18.96 3.60
N MET A 477 -15.94 -19.59 2.86
CA MET A 477 -16.97 -18.88 2.10
C MET A 477 -18.36 -19.40 2.49
N ALA A 478 -19.28 -18.47 2.73
CA ALA A 478 -20.71 -18.76 2.88
C ALA A 478 -21.48 -18.10 1.71
N VAL A 479 -22.28 -18.92 1.05
CA VAL A 479 -23.19 -18.54 -0.03
C VAL A 479 -24.59 -18.51 0.55
N PHE A 480 -25.15 -17.32 0.67
CA PHE A 480 -26.51 -17.10 1.12
C PHE A 480 -27.41 -16.92 -0.09
N THR A 481 -28.49 -17.69 -0.19
CA THR A 481 -29.46 -17.58 -1.29
C THR A 481 -30.85 -17.41 -0.73
N GLN A 482 -31.60 -16.42 -1.21
CA GLN A 482 -33.01 -16.29 -0.83
C GLN A 482 -33.80 -17.48 -1.37
N GLU A 483 -34.64 -18.06 -0.52
CA GLU A 483 -35.67 -18.97 -1.00
C GLU A 483 -36.52 -18.24 -2.03
N THR A 484 -36.48 -18.73 -3.27
CA THR A 484 -37.43 -18.27 -4.29
C THR A 484 -38.78 -18.83 -3.90
N LYS A 485 -39.58 -18.10 -3.11
CA LYS A 485 -41.03 -18.33 -3.12
C LYS A 485 -41.45 -18.14 -4.57
N ALA A 486 -41.76 -19.23 -5.25
CA ALA A 486 -42.27 -19.23 -6.61
C ALA A 486 -43.53 -18.34 -6.67
N ALA A 487 -43.32 -17.06 -6.94
CA ALA A 487 -44.33 -16.07 -7.21
C ALA A 487 -44.88 -16.37 -8.62
N GLY A 488 -45.60 -17.47 -8.74
CA GLY A 488 -46.11 -17.98 -10.01
C GLY A 488 -47.12 -19.12 -9.87
N ALA A 489 -47.03 -19.96 -8.83
CA ALA A 489 -47.94 -21.11 -8.70
C ALA A 489 -49.30 -20.76 -8.04
N GLY A 490 -49.37 -19.71 -7.22
CA GLY A 490 -50.59 -19.32 -6.51
C GLY A 490 -51.64 -18.61 -7.37
N ARG A 491 -51.23 -17.85 -8.40
CA ARG A 491 -52.17 -17.13 -9.29
C ARG A 491 -52.76 -18.01 -10.38
N ALA A 492 -52.07 -19.07 -10.81
CA ALA A 492 -52.62 -20.05 -11.75
C ALA A 492 -53.70 -20.93 -11.10
N ALA A 493 -53.54 -21.29 -9.82
CA ALA A 493 -54.52 -22.09 -9.08
C ALA A 493 -55.80 -21.30 -8.72
N GLU A 494 -55.71 -19.97 -8.56
CA GLU A 494 -56.86 -19.12 -8.27
C GLU A 494 -57.63 -18.71 -9.55
N ALA A 495 -56.94 -18.62 -10.70
CA ALA A 495 -57.58 -18.45 -12.01
C ALA A 495 -58.31 -19.74 -12.45
N ALA A 496 -57.71 -20.92 -12.26
CA ALA A 496 -58.33 -22.20 -12.61
C ALA A 496 -59.56 -22.56 -11.76
N LYS A 497 -59.72 -21.95 -10.57
CA LYS A 497 -60.90 -22.14 -9.71
C LYS A 497 -62.07 -21.20 -10.04
N LYS A 498 -61.81 -20.08 -10.76
CA LYS A 498 -62.87 -19.17 -11.22
C LYS A 498 -63.51 -19.61 -12.53
N ASP A 499 -62.81 -20.38 -13.36
CA ASP A 499 -63.35 -20.91 -14.62
C ASP A 499 -64.16 -22.22 -14.47
N GLN A 500 -64.32 -22.75 -13.25
CA GLN A 500 -65.21 -23.88 -12.96
C GLN A 500 -66.52 -23.47 -12.26
N VAL A 501 -66.76 -22.18 -12.06
CA VAL A 501 -68.04 -21.65 -11.59
C VAL A 501 -68.44 -20.46 -12.47
N ALA A 502 -68.71 -20.74 -13.73
CA ALA A 502 -69.42 -19.86 -14.66
C ALA A 502 -70.30 -20.71 -15.58
#